data_AF-A0A3S1NAQ4-F1
#
_entry.id   AF-A0A3S1NAQ4-F1
#
_cell.length_a   1.000
_cell.length_b   1.000
_cell.length_c   1.000
_cell.angle_alpha   90.00
_cell.angle_beta   90.00
_cell.angle_gamma   90.00
#
_symmetry.space_group_name_H-M   'P 1'
#
loop_
_entity.id
_entity.type
_entity.pdbx_description
1 polymer ?
#
loop_
_entity_poly.entity_id
_entity_poly.type
_entity_poly.pdbx_seq_one_letter_code
_entity_poly.pdbx_strand_id
1 'polypeptide(L)'
;NGRIFAAKAKGAPLALSWEQSLLQYDYWVIVKGSPNKENAAKFLAYISRPEPQATFAEAISYGPVNNDAFKLVPKELLDILPGAPELAKKQVFQDYDWWNKTGADGRTNYDVALQRCVALLSQ
;
A
#
# COMPACT_ATOMS: atom_id res chain seq x y z
N ASN A 1 8.95 2.68 2.42
CA ASN A 1 9.57 1.44 2.93
C ASN A 1 10.46 0.74 1.89
N GLY A 2 9.95 0.15 0.80
CA GLY A 2 10.75 -0.72 -0.09
C GLY A 2 12.11 -0.15 -0.57
N ARG A 3 12.12 1.09 -1.09
CA ARG A 3 13.38 1.76 -1.52
C ARG A 3 14.35 2.02 -0.36
N ILE A 4 13.83 2.35 0.84
CA ILE A 4 14.65 2.63 2.02
C ILE A 4 15.34 1.36 2.50
N PHE A 5 14.61 0.23 2.59
CA PHE A 5 15.21 -1.05 2.99
C PHE A 5 16.21 -1.57 1.95
N ALA A 6 15.91 -1.44 0.66
CA ALA A 6 16.86 -1.76 -0.41
C ALA A 6 18.14 -0.92 -0.35
N ALA A 7 18.04 0.37 -0.04
CA ALA A 7 19.20 1.24 0.13
C ALA A 7 20.00 0.93 1.40
N LYS A 8 19.32 0.66 2.53
CA LYS A 8 19.95 0.25 3.80
C LYS A 8 20.71 -1.07 3.63
N ALA A 9 20.16 -2.04 2.91
CA ALA A 9 20.84 -3.30 2.58
C ALA A 9 22.11 -3.10 1.75
N LYS A 10 22.22 -1.98 1.02
CA LYS A 10 23.43 -1.57 0.27
C LYS A 10 24.39 -0.69 1.09
N GLY A 11 24.17 -0.56 2.40
CA GLY A 11 25.03 0.19 3.31
C GLY A 11 24.73 1.69 3.39
N ALA A 12 23.63 2.18 2.80
CA ALA A 12 23.23 3.57 2.98
C ALA A 12 22.89 3.83 4.46
N PRO A 13 23.33 4.96 5.06
CA PRO A 13 23.08 5.27 6.46
C PRO A 13 21.65 5.80 6.67
N LEU A 14 20.65 4.95 6.42
CA LEU A 14 19.23 5.28 6.45
C LEU A 14 18.49 4.46 7.52
N ALA A 15 17.51 5.11 8.13
CA ALA A 15 16.54 4.48 9.03
C ALA A 15 15.12 4.94 8.68
N LEU A 16 14.12 4.16 9.11
CA LEU A 16 12.70 4.45 8.92
C LEU A 16 12.02 4.43 10.30
N SER A 17 11.16 5.41 10.56
CA SER A 17 10.20 5.34 11.66
C SER A 17 8.84 4.92 11.12
N TRP A 18 8.17 4.02 11.84
CA TRP A 18 6.80 3.61 11.56
C TRP A 18 5.76 4.46 12.28
N GLU A 19 6.18 5.22 13.29
CA GLU A 19 5.31 6.08 14.08
C GLU A 19 4.60 7.09 13.17
N GLN A 20 3.27 7.08 13.23
CA GLN A 20 2.37 7.94 12.44
C GLN A 20 2.54 7.80 10.92
N SER A 21 3.19 6.74 10.44
CA SER A 21 3.25 6.48 9.00
C SER A 21 1.86 6.18 8.43
N LEU A 22 1.58 6.67 7.22
CA LEU A 22 0.34 6.33 6.53
C LEU A 22 0.42 4.91 5.97
N LEU A 23 -0.51 4.07 6.41
CA LEU A 23 -0.73 2.75 5.83
C LEU A 23 -1.74 2.87 4.68
N GLN A 24 -1.25 2.57 3.49
CA GLN A 24 -2.00 2.62 2.24
C GLN A 24 -2.00 1.26 1.59
N TYR A 25 -3.04 0.97 0.81
CA TYR A 25 -3.14 -0.20 -0.03
C TYR A 25 -3.33 0.20 -1.49
N ASP A 26 -2.76 -0.64 -2.35
CA ASP A 26 -2.93 -0.59 -3.80
C ASP A 26 -3.98 -1.61 -4.25
N TYR A 27 -4.51 -1.40 -5.46
CA TYR A 27 -5.63 -2.17 -5.96
C TYR A 27 -5.32 -2.74 -7.33
N TRP A 28 -5.75 -3.98 -7.54
CA TRP A 28 -5.88 -4.55 -8.88
C TRP A 28 -7.32 -4.38 -9.36
N VAL A 29 -7.48 -3.93 -10.60
CA VAL A 29 -8.79 -3.68 -11.20
C VAL A 29 -8.92 -4.38 -12.54
N ILE A 30 -10.11 -4.91 -12.82
CA ILE A 30 -10.48 -5.39 -14.15
C ILE A 30 -11.27 -4.28 -14.84
N VAL A 31 -10.68 -3.67 -15.86
CA VAL A 31 -11.31 -2.56 -16.58
C VAL A 31 -12.54 -3.05 -17.33
N LYS A 32 -13.62 -2.25 -17.34
CA LYS A 32 -14.84 -2.56 -18.08
C LYS A 32 -14.51 -2.77 -19.56
N GLY A 33 -15.02 -3.87 -20.13
CA GLY A 33 -14.74 -4.23 -21.52
C GLY A 33 -13.42 -4.96 -21.76
N SER A 34 -12.69 -5.35 -20.71
CA SER A 34 -11.45 -6.14 -20.86
C SER A 34 -11.68 -7.42 -21.67
N PRO A 35 -10.92 -7.68 -22.75
CA PRO A 35 -11.13 -8.84 -23.62
C PRO A 35 -10.81 -10.17 -22.91
N ASN A 36 -9.95 -10.15 -21.90
CA ASN A 36 -9.50 -11.32 -21.15
C ASN A 36 -10.06 -11.36 -19.71
N LYS A 37 -11.32 -10.94 -19.53
CA LYS A 37 -11.95 -10.80 -18.20
C LYS A 37 -11.88 -12.06 -17.34
N GLU A 38 -12.11 -13.23 -17.93
CA GLU A 38 -12.13 -14.50 -17.19
C GLU A 38 -10.74 -14.84 -16.62
N ASN A 39 -9.69 -14.73 -17.43
CA ASN A 39 -8.33 -14.99 -16.98
C ASN A 39 -7.83 -13.94 -15.99
N ALA A 40 -8.23 -12.68 -16.17
CA ALA A 40 -7.97 -11.64 -15.18
C ALA A 40 -8.60 -11.99 -13.83
N ALA A 41 -9.85 -12.46 -13.80
CA ALA A 41 -10.49 -12.89 -12.55
C ALA A 41 -9.78 -14.10 -11.91
N LYS A 42 -9.35 -15.09 -12.69
CA LYS A 42 -8.55 -16.22 -12.20
C LYS A 42 -7.22 -15.77 -11.61
N PHE A 43 -6.55 -14.81 -12.26
CA PHE A 43 -5.32 -14.22 -11.76
C PHE A 43 -5.54 -13.48 -10.43
N LEU A 44 -6.57 -12.63 -10.34
CA LEU A 44 -6.92 -11.94 -9.08
C LEU A 44 -7.18 -12.95 -7.95
N ALA A 45 -7.95 -14.01 -8.23
CA ALA A 45 -8.21 -15.06 -7.24
C ALA A 45 -6.94 -15.79 -6.79
N TYR A 46 -5.93 -15.93 -7.66
CA TYR A 46 -4.64 -16.50 -7.30
C TYR A 46 -3.82 -15.54 -6.43
N ILE A 47 -3.61 -14.30 -6.86
CA ILE A 47 -2.76 -13.34 -6.14
C ILE A 47 -3.37 -12.86 -4.81
N SER A 48 -4.67 -13.09 -4.58
CA SER A 48 -5.32 -12.81 -3.28
C SER A 48 -5.06 -13.88 -2.21
N ARG A 49 -4.44 -15.01 -2.58
CA ARG A 49 -4.13 -16.10 -1.62
C ARG A 49 -2.95 -15.72 -0.70
N PRO A 50 -2.83 -16.37 0.46
CA PRO A 50 -1.74 -16.11 1.40
C PRO A 50 -0.35 -16.34 0.81
N GLU A 51 -0.14 -17.45 0.10
CA GLU A 51 1.18 -17.89 -0.35
C GLU A 51 1.79 -16.92 -1.39
N PRO A 52 1.08 -16.53 -2.47
CA PRO A 52 1.64 -15.57 -3.43
C PRO A 52 1.90 -14.19 -2.81
N GLN A 53 1.10 -13.76 -1.83
CA GLN A 53 1.33 -12.50 -1.14
C GLN A 53 2.54 -12.55 -0.21
N ALA A 54 2.77 -13.67 0.47
CA ALA A 54 3.98 -13.86 1.28
C ALA A 54 5.24 -13.83 0.40
N THR A 55 5.24 -14.56 -0.72
CA THR A 55 6.34 -14.52 -1.70
C THR A 55 6.56 -13.12 -2.26
N PHE A 56 5.49 -12.37 -2.55
CA PHE A 56 5.60 -10.97 -2.99
C PHE A 56 6.26 -10.08 -1.93
N ALA A 57 5.83 -10.20 -0.67
CA ALA A 57 6.34 -9.41 0.45
C ALA A 57 7.83 -9.70 0.77
N GLU A 58 8.29 -10.94 0.51
CA GLU A 58 9.69 -11.32 0.61
C GLU A 58 10.53 -10.70 -0.52
N ALA A 59 10.00 -10.72 -1.75
CA ALA A 59 10.71 -10.22 -2.93
C ALA A 59 10.87 -8.69 -2.92
N ILE A 60 9.87 -7.99 -2.39
CA ILE A 60 9.87 -6.54 -2.23
C ILE A 60 9.19 -6.23 -0.90
N SER A 61 9.84 -5.46 -0.03
CA SER A 61 9.44 -5.27 1.38
C SER A 61 8.12 -4.50 1.59
N TYR A 62 7.07 -4.79 0.82
CA TYR A 62 5.69 -4.31 0.92
C TYR A 62 4.83 -5.32 1.67
N GLY A 63 3.95 -4.81 2.52
CA GLY A 63 3.07 -5.63 3.34
C GLY A 63 2.01 -6.35 2.50
N PRO A 64 1.72 -7.63 2.80
CA PRO A 64 0.54 -8.28 2.25
C PRO A 64 -0.75 -7.68 2.82
N VAL A 65 -1.84 -7.76 2.06
CA VAL A 65 -3.19 -7.34 2.50
C VAL A 65 -4.02 -8.51 3.03
N ASN A 66 -3.64 -9.73 2.70
CA ASN A 66 -4.20 -10.94 3.29
C ASN A 66 -3.49 -11.24 4.62
N ASN A 67 -4.22 -11.13 5.73
CA ASN A 67 -3.65 -11.31 7.08
C ASN A 67 -3.02 -12.69 7.30
N ASP A 68 -3.48 -13.73 6.59
CA ASP A 68 -2.90 -15.07 6.71
C ASP A 68 -1.51 -15.16 6.07
N ALA A 69 -1.17 -14.27 5.14
CA ALA A 69 0.17 -14.22 4.54
C ALA A 69 1.25 -13.84 5.57
N PHE A 70 0.91 -13.06 6.60
CA PHE A 70 1.85 -12.75 7.69
C PHE A 70 2.26 -13.99 8.50
N LYS A 71 1.52 -15.10 8.42
CA LYS A 71 1.90 -16.38 9.05
C LYS A 71 2.95 -17.13 8.24
N LEU A 72 3.13 -16.76 6.97
CA LEU A 72 4.00 -17.45 6.02
C LEU A 72 5.31 -16.71 5.77
N VAL A 73 5.36 -15.39 6.01
CA VAL A 73 6.59 -14.60 5.87
C VAL A 73 7.60 -14.92 6.98
N PRO A 74 8.92 -14.88 6.69
CA PRO A 74 9.97 -14.99 7.69
C PRO A 74 9.83 -13.94 8.80
N LYS A 75 10.10 -14.34 10.05
CA LYS A 75 9.88 -13.49 11.24
C LYS A 75 10.68 -12.20 11.20
N GLU A 76 11.89 -12.25 10.65
CA GLU A 76 12.79 -11.11 10.47
C GLU A 76 12.22 -10.03 9.54
N LEU A 77 11.23 -10.34 8.71
CA LEU A 77 10.58 -9.36 7.84
C LEU A 77 9.43 -8.63 8.53
N LEU A 78 8.87 -9.16 9.62
CA LEU A 78 7.69 -8.59 10.29
C LEU A 78 7.94 -7.16 10.82
N ASP A 79 9.17 -6.81 11.16
CA ASP A 79 9.54 -5.47 11.64
C ASP A 79 9.77 -4.45 10.52
N ILE A 80 9.70 -4.87 9.25
CA ILE A 80 9.91 -4.02 8.08
C ILE A 80 8.75 -4.00 7.09
N LEU A 81 7.76 -4.88 7.27
CA LEU A 81 6.58 -4.97 6.40
C LEU A 81 5.45 -4.08 6.95
N PRO A 82 5.00 -3.04 6.21
CA PRO A 82 3.82 -2.27 6.59
C PRO A 82 2.62 -3.18 6.87
N GLY A 83 1.78 -2.82 7.85
CA GLY A 83 0.59 -3.61 8.17
C GLY A 83 0.85 -4.89 8.97
N ALA A 84 2.11 -5.27 9.23
CA ALA A 84 2.41 -6.34 10.17
C ALA A 84 1.79 -6.05 11.55
N PRO A 85 1.32 -7.05 12.32
CA PRO A 85 0.44 -6.84 13.46
C PRO A 85 0.92 -5.81 14.50
N GLU A 86 2.23 -5.80 14.81
CA GLU A 86 2.80 -4.83 15.76
C GLU A 86 3.07 -3.47 15.12
N LEU A 87 3.44 -3.44 13.84
CA LEU A 87 3.66 -2.19 13.12
C LEU A 87 2.35 -1.46 12.87
N ALA A 88 1.27 -2.15 12.49
CA ALA A 88 -0.02 -1.57 12.19
C ALA A 88 -0.57 -0.70 13.33
N LYS A 89 -0.24 -1.02 14.59
CA LYS A 89 -0.63 -0.23 15.79
C LYS A 89 0.00 1.17 15.83
N LYS A 90 1.11 1.36 15.10
CA LYS A 90 1.86 2.63 15.01
C LYS A 90 1.48 3.46 13.80
N GLN A 91 0.75 2.86 12.86
CA GLN A 91 0.40 3.47 11.59
C GLN A 91 -0.98 4.08 11.63
N VAL A 92 -1.20 5.06 10.77
CA VAL A 92 -2.51 5.65 10.51
C VAL A 92 -3.04 5.04 9.22
N PHE A 93 -4.18 4.37 9.29
CA PHE A 93 -4.86 3.90 8.08
C PHE A 93 -5.36 5.10 7.28
N GLN A 94 -5.04 5.14 5.99
CA GLN A 94 -5.52 6.16 5.09
C GLN A 94 -7.06 6.11 4.99
N ASP A 95 -7.70 7.26 5.22
CA ASP A 95 -9.16 7.39 5.12
C ASP A 95 -9.57 7.66 3.66
N TYR A 96 -9.68 6.59 2.89
CA TYR A 96 -10.06 6.68 1.47
C TYR A 96 -11.47 7.23 1.27
N ASP A 97 -12.41 6.98 2.20
CA ASP A 97 -13.77 7.51 2.12
C ASP A 97 -13.79 9.02 2.28
N TRP A 98 -13.02 9.54 3.24
CA TRP A 98 -12.85 10.97 3.40
C TRP A 98 -12.23 11.59 2.14
N TRP A 99 -11.18 10.99 1.58
CA TRP A 99 -10.54 11.52 0.37
C TRP A 99 -11.48 11.51 -0.85
N ASN A 100 -12.36 10.51 -0.96
CA ASN A 100 -13.33 10.38 -2.04
C ASN A 100 -14.62 11.20 -1.82
N LYS A 101 -14.84 11.73 -0.61
CA LYS A 101 -16.04 12.51 -0.30
C LYS A 101 -16.11 13.77 -1.15
N THR A 102 -17.26 13.96 -1.78
CA THR A 102 -17.54 15.10 -2.66
C THR A 102 -18.19 16.26 -1.89
N GLY A 103 -17.74 17.49 -2.16
CA GLY A 103 -18.34 18.73 -1.67
C GLY A 103 -19.54 19.21 -2.50
N ALA A 104 -20.17 20.31 -2.08
CA ALA A 104 -21.30 20.92 -2.81
C ALA A 104 -20.92 21.42 -4.22
N ASP A 105 -19.63 21.62 -4.47
CA ASP A 105 -19.07 22.04 -5.75
C ASP A 105 -18.71 20.86 -6.68
N GLY A 106 -19.03 19.62 -6.29
CA GLY A 106 -18.78 18.42 -7.08
C GLY A 106 -17.34 17.91 -7.04
N ARG A 107 -16.45 18.56 -6.30
CA ARG A 107 -15.04 18.13 -6.17
C ARG A 107 -14.84 17.23 -4.97
N THR A 108 -13.92 16.27 -5.08
CA THR A 108 -13.51 15.44 -3.95
C THR A 108 -12.59 16.22 -3.01
N ASN A 109 -12.46 15.77 -1.76
CA ASN A 109 -11.45 16.31 -0.84
C ASN A 109 -10.03 16.20 -1.43
N TYR A 110 -9.76 15.14 -2.22
CA TYR A 110 -8.50 15.01 -2.95
C TYR A 110 -8.29 16.13 -3.97
N ASP A 111 -9.30 16.44 -4.80
CA ASP A 111 -9.21 17.51 -5.80
C ASP A 111 -8.92 18.87 -5.15
N VAL A 112 -9.60 19.16 -4.03
CA VAL A 112 -9.39 20.40 -3.27
C VAL A 112 -7.98 20.48 -2.71
N ALA A 113 -7.47 19.38 -2.13
CA ALA A 113 -6.11 19.34 -1.58
C ALA A 113 -5.05 19.45 -2.68
N LEU A 114 -5.24 18.76 -3.81
CA LEU A 114 -4.34 18.80 -4.95
C LEU A 114 -4.25 20.22 -5.53
N GLN A 115 -5.38 20.89 -5.72
CA GLN A 115 -5.39 22.27 -6.22
C GLN A 115 -4.63 23.20 -5.26
N ARG A 116 -4.86 23.09 -3.95
CA ARG A 116 -4.15 23.89 -2.95
C ARG A 116 -2.65 23.63 -2.97
N CYS A 117 -2.24 22.37 -3.09
CA CYS A 117 -0.84 21.98 -3.15
C CYS A 117 -0.17 22.56 -4.41
N VAL A 118 -0.78 22.43 -5.58
CA VAL A 118 -0.25 22.99 -6.83
C VAL A 118 -0.13 24.51 -6.74
N ALA A 119 -1.17 25.20 -6.26
CA ALA A 119 -1.17 26.66 -6.14
C ALA A 119 -0.12 27.19 -5.15
N LEU A 120 0.21 26.41 -4.11
CA LEU A 120 1.27 26.74 -3.16
C LEU A 120 2.66 26.54 -3.77
N LEU A 121 2.87 25.45 -4.51
CA LEU A 121 4.17 25.08 -5.07
C LEU A 121 4.52 25.82 -6.37
N SER A 122 3.55 26.46 -7.02
CA SER A 122 3.75 27.25 -8.25
C SER A 122 4.06 28.73 -7.99
N GLN A 123 4.19 29.15 -6.73
CA GLN A 123 4.63 30.49 -6.33
C GLN A 123 6.15 30.51 -6.15
#